data_AF-F9ZRZ5-F1
#
_entry.id   AF-F9ZRZ5-F1
#
_cell.length_a   1.000
_cell.length_b   1.000
_cell.length_c   1.000
_cell.angle_alpha   90.00
_cell.angle_beta   90.00
_cell.angle_gamma   90.00
#
_symmetry.space_group_name_H-M   'P 1'
#
loop_
_entity.id
_entity.type
_entity.pdbx_description
1 polymer ?
#
loop_
_entity_poly.entity_id
_entity_poly.type
_entity_poly.pdbx_seq_one_letter_code
_entity_poly.pdbx_strand_id
1 'polypeptide(L)'
;MIAADYKIAVFDGEEISLEASDNAEAILAAMFATDEEYLYAMAHVDGELQRVRWVRFIYGNNGFDVINDCTTNLEGALTDTLALAERLELQHRKE
;
A
#
# COMPACT_ATOMS: atom_id res chain seq x y z
N MET A 1 -0.76 5.07 5.62
CA MET A 1 -1.62 4.02 6.22
C MET A 1 -1.25 3.72 7.67
N ILE A 2 -0.02 3.27 7.99
CA ILE A 2 0.40 3.01 9.39
C ILE A 2 0.25 4.27 10.27
N ALA A 3 0.70 5.44 9.78
CA ALA A 3 0.52 6.71 10.47
C ALA A 3 -0.95 7.13 10.66
N ALA A 4 -1.89 6.51 9.92
CA ALA A 4 -3.33 6.69 10.06
C ALA A 4 -3.96 5.58 10.92
N ASP A 5 -3.15 4.85 11.71
CA ASP A 5 -3.55 3.79 12.64
C ASP A 5 -4.14 2.53 11.99
N TYR A 6 -3.88 2.32 10.70
CA TYR A 6 -4.19 1.05 10.05
C TYR A 6 -3.10 0.02 10.30
N LYS A 7 -3.53 -1.22 10.57
CA LYS A 7 -2.69 -2.40 10.35
C LYS A 7 -2.74 -2.76 8.86
N ILE A 8 -1.68 -3.36 8.34
CA ILE A 8 -1.53 -3.67 6.92
C ILE A 8 -1.38 -5.17 6.76
N ALA A 9 -2.24 -5.78 5.96
CA ALA A 9 -2.03 -7.13 5.46
C ALA A 9 -1.55 -7.05 4.01
N VAL A 10 -0.62 -7.94 3.62
CA VAL A 10 -0.10 -8.05 2.26
C VAL A 10 -0.71 -9.29 1.62
N PHE A 11 -1.35 -9.11 0.47
CA PHE A 11 -1.88 -10.18 -0.36
C PHE A 11 -1.12 -10.19 -1.67
N ASP A 12 -0.46 -11.28 -2.01
CA ASP A 12 0.48 -11.38 -3.14
C ASP A 12 -0.17 -11.74 -4.49
N GLY A 13 -1.51 -11.78 -4.52
CA GLY A 13 -2.29 -12.24 -5.67
C GLY A 13 -2.85 -13.65 -5.50
N GLU A 14 -2.26 -14.46 -4.61
CA GLU A 14 -2.67 -15.84 -4.34
C GLU A 14 -3.05 -16.04 -2.86
N GLU A 15 -2.22 -15.56 -1.93
CA GLU A 15 -2.41 -15.71 -0.49
C GLU A 15 -2.02 -14.47 0.33
N ILE A 16 -2.35 -14.49 1.63
CA ILE A 16 -1.90 -13.47 2.57
C ILE A 16 -0.48 -13.80 2.99
N SER A 17 0.49 -13.10 2.40
CA SER A 17 1.93 -13.26 2.70
C SER A 17 2.32 -12.61 4.03
N LEU A 18 1.56 -11.61 4.48
CA LEU A 18 1.70 -11.00 5.80
C LEU A 18 0.35 -10.59 6.38
N GLU A 19 0.08 -11.06 7.61
CA GLU A 19 -1.10 -10.67 8.37
C GLU A 19 -0.95 -9.29 9.02
N ALA A 20 -2.09 -8.65 9.31
CA ALA A 20 -2.26 -7.31 9.86
C ALA A 20 -1.12 -6.79 10.77
N SER A 21 -0.17 -6.07 10.17
CA SER A 21 1.07 -5.57 10.79
C SER A 21 1.18 -4.05 10.70
N ASP A 22 1.86 -3.42 11.66
CA ASP A 22 2.33 -2.03 11.61
C ASP A 22 3.86 -1.92 11.54
N ASN A 23 4.55 -3.05 11.40
CA ASN A 23 5.99 -3.07 11.18
C ASN A 23 6.30 -2.83 9.70
N ALA A 24 6.74 -1.60 9.38
CA ALA A 24 7.07 -1.20 8.02
C ALA A 24 8.14 -2.09 7.36
N GLU A 25 9.15 -2.56 8.09
CA GLU A 25 10.19 -3.44 7.55
C GLU A 25 9.61 -4.80 7.15
N ALA A 26 8.74 -5.37 8.00
CA ALA A 26 8.07 -6.64 7.70
C ALA A 26 7.14 -6.52 6.49
N ILE A 27 6.41 -5.40 6.38
CA ILE A 27 5.53 -5.12 5.23
C ILE A 27 6.36 -5.01 3.94
N LEU A 28 7.43 -4.22 3.96
CA LEU A 28 8.31 -4.07 2.80
C LEU A 28 8.99 -5.37 2.40
N ALA A 29 9.36 -6.22 3.37
CA ALA A 29 9.96 -7.53 3.11
C ALA A 29 8.97 -8.54 2.52
N ALA A 30 7.67 -8.37 2.79
CA ALA A 30 6.61 -9.20 2.21
C ALA A 30 6.13 -8.70 0.84
N MET A 31 6.47 -7.46 0.47
CA MET A 31 6.25 -6.89 -0.86
C MET A 31 7.38 -7.29 -1.82
N PHE A 32 7.15 -7.07 -3.12
CA PHE A 32 8.08 -7.41 -4.21
C PHE A 32 8.38 -8.91 -4.35
N ALA A 33 7.55 -9.75 -3.74
CA ALA A 33 7.66 -11.20 -3.86
C ALA A 33 7.05 -11.66 -5.19
N THR A 34 6.06 -10.93 -5.69
CA THR A 34 5.38 -11.18 -6.96
C THR A 34 5.35 -9.91 -7.81
N ASP A 35 4.85 -10.02 -9.05
CA ASP A 35 4.69 -8.88 -9.95
C ASP A 35 3.48 -7.98 -9.57
N GLU A 36 2.68 -8.41 -8.59
CA GLU A 36 1.49 -7.69 -8.13
C GLU A 36 1.18 -8.00 -6.67
N GLU A 37 0.96 -6.98 -5.84
CA GLU A 37 0.45 -7.14 -4.48
C GLU A 37 -0.66 -6.14 -4.12
N TYR A 38 -1.52 -6.54 -3.19
CA TYR A 38 -2.44 -5.65 -2.51
C TYR A 38 -2.00 -5.40 -1.07
N LEU A 39 -1.98 -4.12 -0.69
CA LEU A 39 -1.91 -3.72 0.71
C LEU A 39 -3.32 -3.47 1.22
N TYR A 40 -3.79 -4.33 2.12
CA TYR A 40 -5.08 -4.21 2.78
C TYR A 40 -4.96 -3.39 4.06
N ALA A 41 -5.72 -2.30 4.16
CA ALA A 41 -5.85 -1.55 5.41
C ALA A 41 -6.88 -2.24 6.29
N MET A 42 -6.42 -2.69 7.45
CA MET A 42 -7.18 -3.42 8.45
C MET A 42 -7.47 -2.50 9.64
N ALA A 43 -8.73 -2.46 10.06
CA ALA A 43 -9.19 -1.70 11.21
C ALA A 43 -10.25 -2.48 11.99
N HIS A 44 -10.40 -2.17 13.28
CA HIS A 44 -11.51 -2.72 14.06
C HIS A 44 -12.81 -2.02 13.69
N VAL A 45 -13.77 -2.78 13.19
CA VAL A 45 -15.14 -2.34 12.91
C VAL A 45 -16.06 -3.24 13.72
N ASP A 46 -16.87 -2.63 14.59
CA ASP A 46 -17.75 -3.34 15.53
C ASP A 46 -17.04 -4.40 16.39
N GLY A 47 -15.77 -4.14 16.73
CA GLY A 47 -14.94 -5.02 17.57
C GLY A 47 -14.18 -6.11 16.81
N GLU A 48 -14.42 -6.26 15.51
CA GLU A 48 -13.75 -7.26 14.67
C GLU A 48 -12.74 -6.60 13.73
N LEU A 49 -11.58 -7.24 13.55
CA LEU A 49 -10.58 -6.76 12.59
C LEU A 49 -11.05 -7.05 11.17
N GLN A 50 -11.31 -5.99 10.40
CA GLN A 50 -11.84 -6.10 9.05
C GLN A 50 -10.97 -5.35 8.05
N ARG A 51 -10.90 -5.87 6.82
CA ARG A 51 -10.35 -5.14 5.68
C ARG A 51 -11.31 -4.00 5.33
N VAL A 52 -10.89 -2.76 5.58
CA VAL A 52 -11.69 -1.57 5.30
C VAL A 52 -11.30 -0.89 3.99
N ARG A 53 -10.04 -1.00 3.55
CA ARG A 53 -9.51 -0.30 2.36
C ARG A 53 -8.39 -1.10 1.68
N TRP A 54 -7.96 -0.70 0.48
CA TRP A 54 -6.80 -1.30 -0.16
C TRP A 54 -6.05 -0.37 -1.12
N VAL A 55 -4.76 -0.68 -1.33
CA VAL A 55 -3.91 -0.13 -2.41
C VAL A 55 -3.36 -1.31 -3.21
N ARG A 56 -3.39 -1.22 -4.54
CA ARG A 56 -2.83 -2.25 -5.42
C ARG A 56 -1.53 -1.76 -6.05
N PHE A 57 -0.53 -2.63 -6.00
CA PHE A 57 0.79 -2.45 -6.56
C PHE A 57 0.94 -3.45 -7.70
N ILE A 58 1.33 -2.98 -8.88
CA ILE A 58 1.74 -3.83 -10.00
C ILE A 58 3.12 -3.33 -10.38
N TYR A 59 4.12 -4.18 -10.37
CA TYR A 59 5.49 -3.81 -10.65
C TYR A 59 5.81 -4.06 -12.12
N GLY A 60 6.46 -3.08 -12.75
CA GLY A 60 7.10 -3.28 -14.06
C GLY A 60 8.41 -4.06 -13.93
N ASN A 61 8.98 -4.48 -15.06
CA ASN A 61 10.23 -5.26 -15.14
C ASN A 61 11.45 -4.64 -14.43
N ASN A 62 11.41 -3.33 -14.15
CA ASN A 62 12.48 -2.59 -13.47
C ASN A 62 12.16 -2.25 -12.00
N GLY A 63 11.07 -2.79 -11.45
CA GLY A 63 10.78 -2.79 -10.01
C GLY A 63 10.22 -1.51 -9.38
N PHE A 64 10.05 -0.42 -10.14
CA PHE A 64 9.64 0.89 -9.55
C PHE A 64 8.53 1.64 -10.28
N ASP A 65 7.97 1.10 -11.36
CA ASP A 65 6.75 1.68 -11.95
C ASP A 65 5.54 1.19 -11.16
N VAL A 66 5.03 2.05 -10.28
CA VAL A 66 3.94 1.73 -9.35
C VAL A 66 3.02 2.93 -9.29
N ILE A 67 1.80 2.82 -9.80
CA ILE A 67 0.51 3.07 -9.11
C ILE A 67 -0.58 2.55 -10.07
N ASN A 68 -1.29 1.47 -9.71
CA ASN A 68 -2.47 1.06 -10.46
C ASN A 68 -3.64 0.87 -9.49
N ASP A 69 -4.26 2.01 -9.18
CA ASP A 69 -5.45 2.18 -8.36
C ASP A 69 -5.33 1.89 -6.86
N CYS A 70 -5.89 2.81 -6.08
CA CYS A 70 -6.35 2.57 -4.73
C CYS A 70 -7.84 2.87 -4.70
N THR A 71 -8.58 2.26 -3.77
CA THR A 71 -9.95 2.70 -3.55
C THR A 71 -9.94 4.17 -3.12
N THR A 72 -10.81 5.02 -3.71
CA THR A 72 -10.95 6.47 -3.44
C THR A 72 -11.28 6.83 -1.98
N ASN A 73 -11.39 5.82 -1.12
CA ASN A 73 -11.69 5.92 0.29
C ASN A 73 -10.43 5.95 1.18
N LEU A 74 -9.22 6.01 0.59
CA LEU A 74 -7.93 6.24 1.27
C LEU A 74 -7.35 7.65 1.06
N GLU A 75 -7.95 8.48 0.21
CA GLU A 75 -7.41 9.80 -0.18
C GLU A 75 -7.06 10.69 1.01
N GLY A 76 -7.90 10.69 2.06
CA GLY A 76 -7.63 11.44 3.30
C GLY A 76 -6.46 10.88 4.12
N ALA A 77 -6.22 9.56 4.07
CA ALA A 77 -5.12 8.91 4.80
C ALA A 77 -3.80 8.91 4.01
N LEU A 78 -3.84 9.23 2.72
CA LEU A 78 -2.71 9.22 1.80
C LEU A 78 -2.35 10.61 1.28
N THR A 79 -2.96 11.68 1.80
CA THR A 79 -2.75 13.06 1.30
C THR A 79 -1.27 13.43 1.23
N ASP A 80 -0.50 13.19 2.29
CA ASP A 80 0.94 13.48 2.32
C ASP A 80 1.74 12.60 1.35
N THR A 81 1.32 11.34 1.18
CA THR A 81 1.93 10.39 0.24
C THR A 81 1.71 10.82 -1.20
N LEU A 82 0.49 11.27 -1.54
CA LEU A 82 0.14 11.79 -2.86
C LEU A 82 0.94 13.05 -3.17
N ALA A 83 1.03 13.98 -2.23
CA ALA A 83 1.83 15.19 -2.39
C ALA A 83 3.34 14.89 -2.58
N LEU A 84 3.86 13.86 -1.90
CA LEU A 84 5.24 13.40 -2.10
C LEU A 84 5.43 12.78 -3.49
N ALA A 85 4.51 11.92 -3.93
CA ALA A 85 4.55 11.28 -5.24
C ALA A 85 4.54 12.31 -6.38
N GLU A 86 3.64 13.29 -6.33
CA GLU A 86 3.58 14.39 -7.29
C GLU A 86 4.90 15.19 -7.34
N ARG A 87 5.50 15.47 -6.18
CA ARG A 87 6.77 16.18 -6.11
C ARG A 87 7.92 15.39 -6.73
N LEU A 88 8.00 14.09 -6.49
CA LEU A 88 9.01 13.21 -7.07
C LEU A 88 8.84 13.09 -8.59
N GLU A 89 7.60 12.97 -9.07
CA GLU A 89 7.29 12.94 -10.51
C GLU A 89 7.69 14.26 -11.19
N LEU A 90 7.49 15.39 -10.54
CA LEU A 90 7.95 16.71 -11.04
C LEU A 90 9.47 16.85 -11.06
N GLN A 91 10.19 16.20 -10.14
CA GLN A 91 11.65 16.18 -10.15
C GLN A 91 12.17 15.30 -11.28
N HIS A 92 11.61 14.10 -11.46
CA HIS A 92 12.00 13.18 -12.51
C HIS A 92 11.79 13.76 -13.92
N ARG A 93 10.71 14.52 -14.14
CA ARG A 93 10.43 15.19 -15.43
C ARG A 93 11.39 16.34 -15.78
N LYS A 94 12.24 16.79 -14.85
CA LYS A 94 13.20 17.89 -15.05
C LYS A 94 14.62 17.42 -15.38
N GLU A 95 14.88 16.12 -15.29
CA GLU A 95 16.13 15.45 -15.66
C GLU A 95 16.07 14.92 -17.09
#